data_AF-A0A9D6HX05-F1
#
_entry.id   AF-A0A9D6HX05-F1
#
_cell.length_a   1.000
_cell.length_b   1.000
_cell.length_c   1.000
_cell.angle_alpha   90.00
_cell.angle_beta   90.00
_cell.angle_gamma   90.00
#
_symmetry.space_group_name_H-M   'P 1'
#
loop_
_entity.id
_entity.type
_entity.pdbx_description
1 polymer ?
#
loop_
_entity_poly.entity_id
_entity_poly.type
_entity_poly.pdbx_seq_one_letter_code
_entity_poly.pdbx_strand_id
1 'polypeptide(L)'
;MSFNIRAGLGGDEAIGGYLKGSGCDIIGLQEARKPVVAPNPDPVPKIASVMPDYFIARGGIRGELVTFTRYPILTVREHTLGDFSTCVESVLSMDGRNL
;
A
#
# COMPACT_ATOMS: atom_id res chain seq x y z
N MET A 1 -7.84 -7.36 -0.38
CA MET A 1 -8.39 -6.51 0.71
C MET A 1 -8.17 -5.05 0.37
N SER A 2 -9.04 -4.15 0.85
CA SER A 2 -8.80 -2.69 0.84
C SER A 2 -8.92 -2.14 2.25
N PHE A 3 -8.00 -1.29 2.69
CA PHE A 3 -7.97 -0.77 4.06
C PHE A 3 -7.36 0.64 4.17
N ASN A 4 -8.13 1.58 4.71
CA ASN A 4 -7.64 2.92 5.01
C ASN A 4 -6.93 2.93 6.38
N ILE A 5 -5.62 3.20 6.39
CA ILE A 5 -4.79 3.11 7.60
C ILE A 5 -4.68 4.43 8.37
N ARG A 6 -5.35 5.50 7.89
CA ARG A 6 -5.40 6.83 8.52
C ARG A 6 -4.01 7.32 8.97
N ALA A 7 -3.04 7.27 8.05
CA ALA A 7 -1.66 7.64 8.30
C ALA A 7 -1.00 6.92 9.50
N GLY A 8 -1.35 5.65 9.74
CA GLY A 8 -0.74 4.83 10.78
C GLY A 8 -1.35 5.03 12.18
N LEU A 9 -2.53 5.64 12.30
CA LEU A 9 -3.14 5.96 13.61
C LEU A 9 -3.31 4.75 14.54
N GLY A 10 -3.47 3.55 13.97
CA GLY A 10 -3.58 2.29 14.73
C GLY A 10 -2.24 1.71 15.21
N GLY A 11 -1.11 2.36 14.91
CA GLY A 11 0.24 1.87 15.16
C GLY A 11 0.76 0.97 14.03
N ASP A 12 1.91 1.33 13.47
CA ASP A 12 2.47 0.72 12.26
C ASP A 12 2.69 -0.80 12.39
N GLU A 13 3.23 -1.26 13.51
CA GLU A 13 3.49 -2.67 13.77
C GLU A 13 2.19 -3.47 13.92
N ALA A 14 1.20 -2.91 14.62
CA ALA A 14 -0.10 -3.54 14.81
C ALA A 14 -0.86 -3.65 13.48
N ILE A 15 -0.80 -2.60 12.65
CA ILE A 15 -1.35 -2.62 11.30
C ILE A 15 -0.65 -3.69 10.47
N GLY A 16 0.69 -3.72 10.43
CA GLY A 16 1.44 -4.75 9.70
C GLY A 16 1.10 -6.17 10.15
N GLY A 17 0.98 -6.40 11.46
CA GLY A 17 0.58 -7.69 12.02
C GLY A 17 -0.84 -8.10 11.62
N TYR A 18 -1.80 -7.17 11.67
CA TYR A 18 -3.17 -7.39 11.23
C TYR A 18 -3.25 -7.73 9.72
N LEU A 19 -2.56 -6.94 8.89
CA LEU A 19 -2.52 -7.15 7.44
C LEU A 19 -1.90 -8.51 7.09
N LYS A 20 -0.78 -8.87 7.73
CA LYS A 20 -0.16 -10.18 7.57
C LYS A 20 -1.07 -11.32 8.03
N GLY A 21 -1.69 -11.17 9.20
CA GLY A 21 -2.60 -12.15 9.78
C GLY A 21 -3.87 -12.39 8.95
N SER A 22 -4.25 -11.42 8.11
CA SER A 22 -5.39 -11.56 7.20
C SER A 22 -5.18 -12.63 6.12
N GLY A 23 -3.93 -13.01 5.83
CA GLY A 23 -3.60 -14.00 4.80
C GLY A 23 -3.95 -13.57 3.37
N CYS A 24 -4.30 -12.30 3.14
CA CYS A 24 -4.66 -11.81 1.81
C CYS A 24 -3.44 -11.74 0.88
N ASP A 25 -3.60 -12.20 -0.36
CA ASP A 25 -2.52 -12.13 -1.36
C ASP A 25 -2.29 -10.72 -1.89
N ILE A 26 -3.36 -9.91 -1.98
CA ILE A 26 -3.33 -8.53 -2.49
C ILE A 26 -4.07 -7.62 -1.50
N ILE A 27 -3.42 -6.51 -1.12
CA ILE A 27 -3.93 -5.54 -0.16
C ILE A 27 -3.69 -4.13 -0.71
N GLY A 28 -4.75 -3.35 -0.89
CA GLY A 28 -4.67 -1.93 -1.19
C GLY A 28 -4.86 -1.11 0.08
N LEU A 29 -3.94 -0.18 0.36
CA LEU A 29 -4.04 0.77 1.45
C LEU A 29 -4.28 2.19 0.95
N GLN A 30 -5.07 2.93 1.72
CA GLN A 30 -5.31 4.37 1.52
C GLN A 30 -4.88 5.17 2.75
N GLU A 31 -4.66 6.46 2.54
CA GLU A 31 -4.11 7.38 3.54
C GLU A 31 -2.76 6.92 4.13
N ALA A 32 -1.98 6.17 3.36
CA ALA A 32 -0.69 5.62 3.77
C ALA A 32 0.46 6.64 3.59
N ARG A 33 0.21 7.90 3.95
CA ARG A 33 1.16 9.01 3.81
C ARG A 33 1.57 9.55 5.17
N LYS A 34 2.74 10.18 5.23
CA LYS A 34 3.16 10.96 6.40
C LYS A 34 2.11 12.05 6.73
N PRO A 35 1.65 12.17 8.00
CA PRO A 35 0.77 13.27 8.40
C PRO A 35 1.38 14.64 8.09
N VAL A 36 0.56 15.62 7.69
CA VAL A 36 1.03 17.01 7.47
C VAL A 36 1.21 17.76 8.79
N VAL A 37 0.29 17.50 9.73
CA VAL A 37 0.09 18.31 10.94
C VAL A 37 0.87 17.74 12.14
N ALA A 38 1.42 16.53 12.03
CA ALA A 38 2.15 15.86 13.10
C ALA A 38 3.54 15.40 12.62
N PRO A 39 4.56 15.40 13.50
CA PRO A 39 5.92 14.98 13.15
C PRO A 39 6.07 13.48 12.93
N ASN A 40 4.98 12.71 13.01
CA ASN A 40 5.02 11.26 12.90
C ASN A 40 5.69 10.82 11.59
N PRO A 41 6.53 9.78 11.64
CA PRO A 41 7.16 9.25 10.45
C PRO A 41 6.11 8.69 9.48
N ASP A 42 6.56 8.45 8.26
CA ASP A 42 5.80 7.70 7.28
C ASP A 42 5.57 6.26 7.80
N PRO A 43 4.31 5.76 7.87
CA PRO A 43 4.04 4.45 8.44
C PRO A 43 4.47 3.29 7.53
N VAL A 44 4.59 3.53 6.22
CA VAL A 44 4.75 2.45 5.21
C VAL A 44 6.02 1.63 5.40
N PRO A 45 7.22 2.21 5.63
CA PRO A 45 8.44 1.42 5.83
C PRO A 45 8.38 0.47 7.03
N LYS A 46 7.68 0.88 8.10
CA LYS A 46 7.56 0.07 9.32
C LYS A 46 6.50 -1.02 9.17
N ILE A 47 5.39 -0.74 8.47
CA ILE A 47 4.42 -1.78 8.08
C ILE A 47 5.10 -2.82 7.17
N ALA A 48 5.88 -2.35 6.18
CA ALA A 48 6.60 -3.20 5.24
C ALA A 48 7.58 -4.16 5.90
N SER A 49 8.29 -3.72 6.95
CA SER A 49 9.23 -4.59 7.66
C SER A 49 8.57 -5.76 8.41
N VAL A 50 7.27 -5.66 8.72
CA VAL A 50 6.48 -6.76 9.31
C VAL A 50 6.01 -7.76 8.23
N MET A 51 5.96 -7.33 6.97
CA MET A 51 5.48 -8.08 5.80
C MET A 51 6.58 -8.28 4.75
N PRO A 52 7.74 -8.88 5.10
CA PRO A 52 8.90 -8.96 4.21
C PRO A 52 8.70 -9.86 2.98
N ASP A 53 7.67 -10.69 2.98
CA ASP A 53 7.27 -11.59 1.90
C ASP A 53 6.37 -10.93 0.84
N TYR A 54 6.03 -9.65 1.02
CA TYR A 54 5.19 -8.90 0.10
C TYR A 54 6.02 -7.91 -0.74
N PHE A 55 5.72 -7.85 -2.03
CA PHE A 55 6.11 -6.76 -2.91
C PHE A 55 5.23 -5.54 -2.66
N ILE A 56 5.78 -4.34 -2.91
CA ILE A 56 5.15 -3.07 -2.59
C ILE A 56 5.17 -2.17 -3.82
N ALA A 57 4.00 -1.62 -4.16
CA ALA A 57 3.89 -0.46 -5.04
C ALA A 57 3.30 0.70 -4.26
N ARG A 58 3.72 1.92 -4.57
CA ARG A 58 3.28 3.13 -3.88
C ARG A 58 3.19 4.28 -4.86
N GLY A 59 2.12 5.07 -4.72
CA GLY A 59 1.86 6.21 -5.57
C GLY A 59 0.73 7.09 -5.05
N GLY A 60 0.19 7.94 -5.92
CA GLY A 60 -0.82 8.92 -5.56
C GLY A 60 -0.24 10.10 -4.79
N ILE A 61 -1.09 11.01 -4.35
CA ILE A 61 -0.64 12.28 -3.77
C ILE A 61 0.16 12.01 -2.50
N ARG A 62 1.45 12.33 -2.55
CA ARG A 62 2.42 12.10 -1.46
C ARG A 62 2.54 10.62 -1.05
N GLY A 63 2.31 9.70 -1.99
CA GLY A 63 2.43 8.26 -1.74
C GLY A 63 1.31 7.70 -0.84
N GLU A 64 0.12 8.29 -0.86
CA GLU A 64 -0.99 7.88 0.02
C GLU A 64 -1.63 6.55 -0.34
N LEU A 65 -1.40 6.04 -1.56
CA LEU A 65 -1.93 4.78 -2.06
C LEU A 65 -0.80 3.76 -2.11
N VAL A 66 -1.01 2.60 -1.49
CA VAL A 66 -0.02 1.53 -1.42
C VAL A 66 -0.68 0.20 -1.76
N THR A 67 -0.03 -0.59 -2.61
CA THR A 67 -0.38 -2.00 -2.85
C THR A 67 0.67 -2.88 -2.19
N PHE A 68 0.24 -3.78 -1.32
CA PHE A 68 1.02 -4.94 -0.90
C PHE A 68 0.53 -6.17 -1.66
N THR A 69 1.45 -6.98 -2.17
CA THR A 69 1.10 -8.21 -2.89
C THR A 69 2.14 -9.31 -2.70
N ARG A 70 1.73 -10.58 -2.68
CA ARG A 70 2.65 -11.73 -2.69
C ARG A 70 3.23 -12.03 -4.08
N TYR A 71 2.70 -11.39 -5.11
CA TYR A 71 3.09 -11.61 -6.49
C TYR A 71 4.05 -10.52 -6.97
N PRO A 72 5.05 -10.85 -7.82
CA PRO A 72 5.93 -9.85 -8.39
C PRO A 72 5.16 -8.74 -9.12
N ILE A 73 5.52 -7.49 -8.83
CA ILE A 73 4.96 -6.32 -9.51
C ILE A 73 5.80 -6.06 -10.76
N LEU A 74 5.16 -6.15 -11.93
CA LEU A 74 5.80 -5.95 -13.23
C LEU A 74 5.87 -4.47 -13.59
N THR A 75 4.80 -3.73 -13.34
CA THR A 75 4.75 -2.29 -13.59
C THR A 75 3.78 -1.60 -12.64
N VAL A 76 4.01 -0.32 -12.41
CA VAL A 76 3.15 0.56 -11.62
C VAL A 76 2.80 1.75 -12.51
N ARG A 77 1.51 2.09 -12.58
CA ARG A 77 1.03 3.25 -13.32
C ARG A 77 0.16 4.11 -12.42
N GLU A 78 0.24 5.41 -12.63
CA GLU A 78 -0.65 6.36 -11.98
C GLU A 78 -1.61 6.93 -13.01
N HIS A 79 -2.88 6.97 -12.63
CA HIS A 79 -3.96 7.52 -13.45
C HIS A 79 -4.64 8.64 -12.71
N THR A 80 -4.96 9.69 -13.43
CA THR A 80 -5.74 10.80 -12.92
C THR A 80 -7.24 10.48 -13.09
N LEU A 81 -7.97 10.38 -11.98
CA LEU A 81 -9.41 10.15 -11.94
C LEU A 81 -10.14 11.50 -11.85
N GLY A 82 -10.36 12.12 -13.00
CA GLY A 82 -10.85 13.51 -13.05
C GLY A 82 -9.83 14.49 -12.46
N ASP A 83 -10.25 15.66 -12.02
CA ASP A 83 -9.30 16.74 -11.71
C ASP A 83 -8.62 16.64 -10.33
N PHE A 84 -9.04 15.71 -9.47
CA PHE A 84 -8.68 15.75 -8.04
C PHE A 84 -8.15 14.45 -7.45
N SER A 85 -8.40 13.30 -8.09
CA SER A 85 -8.09 11.99 -7.51
C SER A 85 -7.03 11.27 -8.35
N THR A 86 -6.20 10.48 -7.68
CA THR A 86 -5.23 9.60 -8.34
C THR A 86 -5.60 8.15 -8.08
N CYS A 87 -5.36 7.29 -9.06
CA CYS A 87 -5.44 5.85 -8.95
C CYS A 87 -4.04 5.27 -9.18
N VAL A 88 -3.66 4.28 -8.37
CA VAL A 88 -2.44 3.50 -8.59
C VAL A 88 -2.83 2.14 -9.14
N GLU A 89 -2.42 1.84 -10.36
CA GLU A 89 -2.50 0.52 -10.98
C GLU A 89 -1.19 -0.22 -10.72
N SER A 90 -1.28 -1.45 -10.20
CA SER A 90 -0.14 -2.35 -10.02
C SER A 90 -0.38 -3.60 -10.85
N VAL A 91 0.43 -3.81 -11.88
CA VAL A 91 0.30 -4.99 -12.77
C VAL A 91 1.14 -6.12 -12.19
N LEU A 92 0.51 -7.27 -11.98
CA LEU A 92 1.08 -8.39 -11.25
C LEU A 92 1.39 -9.57 -12.17
N SER A 93 2.42 -10.34 -11.83
CA SER A 93 2.72 -11.63 -12.46
C SER A 93 2.17 -12.79 -11.63
N MET A 94 1.16 -13.50 -12.13
CA MET A 94 0.59 -14.70 -11.50
C MET A 94 0.65 -15.87 -12.48
N ASP A 95 1.52 -16.87 -12.22
CA ASP A 95 1.62 -18.12 -13.00
C ASP A 95 1.63 -17.94 -14.53
N GLY A 96 2.36 -16.93 -15.02
CA GLY A 96 2.45 -16.62 -16.46
C GLY A 96 1.25 -15.86 -17.04
N ARG A 97 0.34 -15.33 -16.20
CA ARG A 97 -0.73 -14.40 -16.58
C ARG A 97 -0.49 -13.04 -15.92
N ASN A 98 -0.70 -11.97 -16.70
CA ASN A 98 -0.67 -10.60 -16.19
C ASN A 98 -2.08 -10.22 -15.71
N LEU A 99 -2.17 -9.64 -14.51
CA LEU A 99 -3.40 -9.08 -13.94
C LEU A 99 -3.23 -7.59 -13.65
#